data_AF-A0A2G5VIW5-F1
#
_entry.id   AF-A0A2G5VIW5-F1
#
_cell.length_a   1.000
_cell.length_b   1.000
_cell.length_c   1.000
_cell.angle_alpha   90.00
_cell.angle_beta   90.00
_cell.angle_gamma   90.00
#
_symmetry.space_group_name_H-M   'P 1'
#
loop_
_entity.id
_entity.type
_entity.pdbx_description
1 polymer ?
#
loop_
_entity_poly.entity_id
_entity_poly.type
_entity_poly.pdbx_seq_one_letter_code
_entity_poly.pdbx_strand_id
1 'polypeptide(L)'
;MSQPEPSLKSERRKCYEARDKYVDCIDKFLAQGKNEQEAEKACRAERKEFNGDCPTSWVNHFIRKYQFERYKKTLAEQGVNIADKNALSE
;
A
#
# COMPACT_ATOMS: atom_id res chain seq x y z
N MET A 1 23.84 5.18 8.34
CA MET A 1 22.84 5.92 9.13
C MET A 1 21.76 4.94 9.54
N SER A 2 21.88 4.34 10.72
CA SER A 2 20.90 3.39 11.24
C SER A 2 19.87 4.20 12.00
N GLN A 3 18.63 4.28 11.49
CA GLN A 3 17.56 4.88 12.27
C GLN A 3 17.33 4.04 13.53
N PRO A 4 17.23 4.67 14.72
CA PRO A 4 17.16 3.97 16.00
C PRO A 4 15.87 3.15 16.07
N GLU A 5 15.94 1.90 16.52
CA GLU A 5 14.76 1.11 16.86
C GLU A 5 14.12 1.69 18.12
N PRO A 6 12.97 2.36 18.01
CA PRO A 6 12.27 2.90 19.15
C PRO A 6 11.14 1.90 19.52
N SER A 7 10.74 1.86 20.80
CA SER A 7 9.88 0.84 21.43
C SER A 7 8.96 0.03 20.47
N LEU A 8 9.48 -1.11 19.98
CA LEU A 8 9.02 -1.89 18.81
C LEU A 8 7.53 -2.17 18.63
N LYS A 9 6.70 -2.08 19.68
CA LYS A 9 5.26 -2.36 19.63
C LYS A 9 4.41 -1.11 19.40
N SER A 10 4.69 -0.01 20.10
CA SER A 10 3.84 1.19 20.06
C SER A 10 4.01 1.96 18.74
N GLU A 11 5.23 2.04 18.23
CA GLU A 11 5.50 2.72 16.95
C GLU A 11 5.12 1.84 15.76
N ARG A 12 5.23 0.53 15.89
CA ARG A 12 4.68 -0.41 14.90
C ARG A 12 3.15 -0.30 14.79
N ARG A 13 2.46 -0.07 15.92
CA ARG A 13 1.02 0.19 15.92
C ARG A 13 0.70 1.48 15.15
N LYS A 14 1.38 2.58 15.46
CA LYS A 14 1.24 3.86 14.73
C LYS A 14 1.50 3.69 13.24
N CYS A 15 2.53 2.95 12.87
CA CYS A 15 2.84 2.63 11.48
C CYS A 15 1.70 1.88 10.77
N TYR A 16 1.09 0.88 11.42
CA TYR A 16 -0.07 0.18 10.86
C TYR A 16 -1.32 1.07 10.79
N GLU A 17 -1.55 1.94 11.76
CA GLU A 17 -2.64 2.90 11.72
C GLU A 17 -2.46 3.89 10.55
N ALA A 18 -1.26 4.42 10.35
CA ALA A 18 -0.94 5.30 9.22
C ALA A 18 -1.07 4.58 7.87
N ARG A 19 -0.66 3.31 7.81
CA ARG A 19 -0.87 2.43 6.64
C ARG A 19 -2.35 2.32 6.30
N ASP A 20 -3.16 1.98 7.29
CA ASP A 20 -4.59 1.69 7.09
C ASP A 20 -5.33 2.96 6.67
N LYS A 21 -4.98 4.13 7.22
CA LYS A 21 -5.48 5.43 6.74
C LYS A 21 -5.12 5.68 5.27
N TYR A 22 -3.87 5.45 4.89
CA TYR A 22 -3.44 5.65 3.50
C TYR A 22 -4.19 4.72 2.53
N VAL A 23 -4.30 3.43 2.89
CA VAL A 23 -5.02 2.43 2.08
C VAL A 23 -6.51 2.75 1.98
N ASP A 24 -7.15 3.12 3.08
CA ASP A 24 -8.57 3.52 3.13
C ASP A 24 -8.82 4.75 2.24
N CYS A 25 -7.94 5.74 2.30
CA CYS A 25 -8.04 6.91 1.42
C CYS A 25 -7.97 6.52 -0.06
N ILE A 26 -7.00 5.67 -0.43
CA ILE A 26 -6.85 5.23 -1.82
C ILE A 26 -8.09 4.46 -2.27
N ASP A 27 -8.55 3.49 -1.47
CA ASP A 27 -9.74 2.69 -1.76
C ASP A 27 -10.99 3.57 -1.93
N LYS A 28 -11.18 4.55 -1.04
CA LYS A 28 -12.27 5.53 -1.11
C LYS A 28 -12.30 6.30 -2.42
N PHE A 29 -11.14 6.77 -2.91
CA PHE A 29 -11.08 7.50 -4.18
C PHE A 29 -11.23 6.59 -5.39
N LEU A 30 -10.71 5.36 -5.34
CA LEU A 30 -10.92 4.36 -6.39
C LEU A 30 -12.39 3.93 -6.47
N ALA A 31 -13.06 3.75 -5.33
CA ALA A 31 -14.50 3.45 -5.25
C ALA A 31 -15.37 4.61 -5.80
N GLN A 32 -14.87 5.84 -5.77
CA GLN A 32 -15.49 6.99 -6.44
C GLN A 32 -15.26 7.02 -7.96
N GLY A 33 -14.58 6.03 -8.53
CA GLY A 33 -14.25 5.95 -9.95
C GLY A 33 -13.04 6.80 -10.36
N LYS A 34 -12.22 7.27 -9.40
CA LYS A 34 -10.98 7.98 -9.73
C LYS A 34 -9.89 7.01 -10.15
N ASN A 35 -8.96 7.49 -10.98
CA ASN A 35 -7.78 6.72 -11.35
C ASN A 35 -6.77 6.66 -10.20
N GLU A 36 -5.87 5.69 -10.24
CA GLU A 36 -4.83 5.49 -9.22
C GLU A 36 -4.00 6.75 -8.98
N GLN A 37 -3.57 7.42 -10.05
CA GLN A 37 -2.79 8.65 -9.93
C GLN A 37 -3.55 9.78 -9.23
N GLU A 38 -4.87 9.84 -9.42
CA GLU A 38 -5.72 10.85 -8.79
C GLU A 38 -5.95 10.53 -7.31
N ALA A 39 -6.18 9.24 -7.00
CA ALA A 39 -6.25 8.74 -5.64
C ALA A 39 -4.94 9.00 -4.89
N GLU A 40 -3.79 8.64 -5.46
CA GLU A 40 -2.47 8.91 -4.88
C GLU A 40 -2.22 10.40 -4.65
N LYS A 41 -2.61 11.25 -5.61
CA LYS A 41 -2.48 12.71 -5.49
C LYS A 41 -3.36 13.27 -4.36
N ALA A 42 -4.55 12.71 -4.17
CA ALA A 42 -5.48 13.11 -3.12
C ALA A 42 -5.02 12.63 -1.74
N CYS A 43 -4.47 11.42 -1.64
CA CYS A 43 -3.97 10.81 -0.39
C CYS A 43 -2.50 11.14 -0.09
N ARG A 44 -1.96 12.23 -0.66
CA ARG A 44 -0.55 12.61 -0.46
C ARG A 44 -0.23 12.98 0.98
N ALA A 45 -1.19 13.54 1.72
CA ALA A 45 -0.99 13.90 3.12
C ALA A 45 -0.81 12.63 3.97
N GLU A 46 -1.72 11.65 3.82
CA GLU A 46 -1.63 10.35 4.49
C GLU A 46 -0.38 9.58 4.06
N ARG A 47 0.04 9.67 2.80
CA ARG A 47 1.30 9.07 2.33
C ARG A 47 2.51 9.66 3.03
N LYS A 48 2.49 10.96 3.31
CA LYS A 48 3.57 11.65 4.03
C LYS A 48 3.60 11.24 5.51
N GLU A 49 2.44 11.13 6.14
CA GLU A 49 2.29 10.59 7.51
C GLU A 49 2.82 9.16 7.57
N PHE A 50 2.39 8.30 6.65
CA PHE A 50 2.85 6.91 6.55
C PHE A 50 4.37 6.78 6.38
N ASN A 51 4.99 7.64 5.55
CA ASN A 51 6.44 7.64 5.37
C ASN A 51 7.22 8.23 6.57
N GLY A 52 6.57 9.06 7.38
CA GLY A 52 7.15 9.62 8.61
C GLY A 52 7.05 8.67 9.81
N ASP A 53 5.94 7.96 9.93
CA ASP A 53 5.63 7.07 11.07
C ASP A 53 6.14 5.63 10.88
N CYS A 54 6.51 5.24 9.65
CA CYS A 54 7.01 3.91 9.34
C CYS A 54 8.45 3.92 8.82
N PRO A 55 9.23 2.86 9.08
CA PRO A 55 10.49 2.64 8.39
C PRO A 55 10.28 2.53 6.87
N THR A 56 11.13 3.18 6.08
CA THR A 56 11.04 3.21 4.61
C THR A 56 10.96 1.80 3.98
N SER A 57 11.69 0.83 4.53
CA SER A 57 11.64 -0.57 4.06
C SER A 57 10.25 -1.20 4.21
N TRP A 58 9.54 -0.85 5.29
CA TRP A 58 8.17 -1.31 5.52
C TRP A 58 7.19 -0.61 4.59
N VAL A 59 7.31 0.72 4.45
CA VAL A 59 6.48 1.53 3.54
C VAL A 59 6.51 0.97 2.12
N ASN A 60 7.70 0.73 1.57
CA ASN A 60 7.86 0.17 0.24
C ASN A 60 7.24 -1.22 0.10
N HIS A 61 7.46 -2.09 1.10
CA HIS A 61 6.87 -3.43 1.10
C HIS A 61 5.34 -3.40 1.13
N PHE A 62 4.74 -2.55 1.99
CA PHE A 62 3.28 -2.42 2.08
C PHE A 62 2.66 -1.84 0.82
N ILE A 63 3.27 -0.81 0.21
CA ILE A 63 2.77 -0.22 -1.04
C ILE A 63 2.79 -1.27 -2.16
N ARG A 64 3.91 -1.98 -2.35
CA ARG A 64 4.01 -3.04 -3.36
C ARG A 64 2.97 -4.14 -3.13
N LYS A 65 2.82 -4.58 -1.87
CA LYS A 65 1.82 -5.60 -1.51
C LYS A 65 0.41 -5.12 -1.82
N TYR A 66 0.06 -3.89 -1.47
CA TYR A 66 -1.26 -3.32 -1.75
C TYR A 66 -1.54 -3.23 -3.26
N GLN A 67 -0.58 -2.73 -4.04
CA GLN A 67 -0.69 -2.68 -5.50
C GLN A 67 -0.85 -4.07 -6.11
N PHE A 68 -0.09 -5.05 -5.64
CA PHE A 68 -0.17 -6.43 -6.13
C PHE A 68 -1.52 -7.08 -5.82
N GLU A 69 -2.01 -6.98 -4.57
CA GLU A 69 -3.31 -7.53 -4.19
C GLU A 69 -4.45 -6.87 -4.97
N ARG A 70 -4.38 -5.56 -5.23
CA ARG A 70 -5.35 -4.88 -6.07
C ARG A 70 -5.26 -5.32 -7.53
N TYR A 71 -4.05 -5.42 -8.09
CA TYR A 71 -3.85 -5.90 -9.45
C TYR A 71 -4.42 -7.31 -9.63
N LYS A 72 -4.16 -8.22 -8.68
CA LYS A 72 -4.78 -9.54 -8.63
C LYS A 72 -6.31 -9.48 -8.63
N LYS A 73 -6.89 -8.61 -7.81
CA LYS A 73 -8.35 -8.42 -7.74
C LYS A 73 -8.90 -7.96 -9.09
N THR A 74 -8.28 -6.94 -9.70
CA THR A 74 -8.68 -6.45 -11.03
C THR A 74 -8.54 -7.52 -12.12
N LEU A 75 -7.47 -8.31 -12.11
CA LEU A 75 -7.29 -9.43 -13.04
C LEU A 75 -8.36 -10.52 -12.87
N ALA A 76 -8.69 -10.85 -11.61
CA ALA A 76 -9.74 -11.81 -11.30
C ALA A 76 -11.12 -11.32 -11.78
N GLU A 77 -11.42 -10.02 -11.58
CA GLU A 77 -12.63 -9.38 -12.10
C GLU A 77 -12.68 -9.36 -13.63
N GLN A 78 -11.52 -9.22 -14.30
CA GLN A 78 -11.40 -9.27 -15.75
C GLN A 78 -11.42 -10.69 -16.32
N GLY A 79 -11.60 -11.73 -15.49
CA GLY A 79 -11.68 -13.12 -15.94
C GLY A 79 -10.36 -13.71 -16.45
N VAL A 80 -9.22 -13.07 -16.17
CA VAL A 80 -7.91 -13.58 -16.56
C VAL A 80 -7.54 -14.72 -15.63
N ASN A 81 -7.53 -15.95 -16.16
CA ASN A 81 -7.13 -17.15 -15.42
C ASN A 81 -5.61 -17.13 -15.17
N ILE A 82 -5.19 -16.71 -13.97
CA ILE A 82 -3.78 -16.63 -13.53
C ILE A 82 -3.21 -18.05 -13.23
N ALA A 83 -3.60 -19.07 -13.99
CA ALA A 83 -3.01 -20.41 -13.91
C ALA A 83 -1.81 -20.59 -14.85
N ASP A 84 -1.37 -19.54 -15.55
CA ASP A 84 -0.06 -19.58 -16.20
C ASP A 84 1.04 -19.26 -15.15
N LYS A 85 1.52 -20.34 -14.54
CA LYS A 85 2.51 -20.37 -13.45
C LYS A 85 3.91 -19.85 -13.82
N ASN A 86 4.09 -19.15 -14.94
CA ASN A 86 5.42 -18.75 -15.43
C ASN A 86 5.75 -17.25 -15.34
N ALA A 87 4.89 -16.41 -14.76
CA ALA A 87 5.09 -14.95 -14.77
C ALA A 87 5.63 -14.33 -13.46
N LEU A 88 5.95 -15.12 -12.41
CA LEU A 88 6.32 -14.57 -11.09
C LEU A 88 7.57 -15.18 -10.44
N SER A 89 8.49 -15.74 -11.22
CA SER A 89 9.77 -16.19 -10.66
C SER A 89 10.91 -16.04 -11.66
N GLU A 90 11.70 -14.99 -11.46
CA GLU A 90 13.17 -15.00 -11.44
C GLU A 90 13.67 -14.06 -10.34
#